data_AF-A0A9I9E382-F1
#
_entry.id   AF-A0A9I9E382-F1
#
_cell.length_a   1.000
_cell.length_b   1.000
_cell.length_c   1.000
_cell.angle_alpha   90.00
_cell.angle_beta   90.00
_cell.angle_gamma   90.00
#
_symmetry.space_group_name_H-M   'P 1'
#
loop_
_entity.id
_entity.type
_entity.pdbx_description
1 polymer ?
#
loop_
_entity_poly.entity_id
_entity_poly.type
_entity_poly.pdbx_seq_one_letter_code
_entity_poly.pdbx_strand_id
1 'polypeptide(L)'
;MKSKELSLFYVVPLLAEHIYGGTLLAMCTNDFICFYDWAESRLISRIDVNVKNLYWADSGDFVAIASDTSFYILKYNVRILVMPLRSR
;
A
#
# COMPACT_ATOMS: atom_id res chain seq x y z
N MET A 1 -23.99 -12.05 -0.53
CA MET A 1 -23.37 -10.74 -0.82
C MET A 1 -22.05 -10.48 -0.05
N LYS A 2 -21.32 -11.55 0.37
CA LYS A 2 -20.09 -11.46 1.19
C LYS A 2 -18.86 -12.13 0.54
N SER A 3 -19.01 -12.53 -0.72
CA SER A 3 -18.06 -13.39 -1.45
C SER A 3 -17.10 -12.61 -2.36
N LYS A 4 -17.46 -11.38 -2.76
CA LYS A 4 -16.66 -10.59 -3.72
C LYS A 4 -15.49 -9.81 -3.09
N GLU A 5 -15.49 -9.65 -1.77
CA GLU A 5 -14.47 -8.85 -1.07
C GLU A 5 -13.22 -9.68 -0.75
N LEU A 6 -13.40 -10.99 -0.50
CA LEU A 6 -12.30 -11.93 -0.22
C LEU A 6 -11.48 -12.29 -1.48
N SER A 7 -12.05 -12.12 -2.68
CA SER A 7 -11.34 -12.42 -3.94
C SER A 7 -10.29 -11.36 -4.31
N LEU A 8 -10.45 -10.10 -3.89
CA LEU A 8 -9.53 -9.03 -4.27
C LEU A 8 -8.15 -9.17 -3.62
N PHE A 9 -8.08 -9.62 -2.37
CA PHE A 9 -6.80 -9.77 -1.65
C PHE A 9 -5.91 -10.89 -2.18
N TYR A 10 -6.51 -11.97 -2.72
CA TYR A 10 -5.77 -13.10 -3.29
C TYR A 10 -5.38 -12.91 -4.76
N VAL A 11 -6.07 -12.03 -5.49
CA VAL A 11 -5.81 -11.80 -6.93
C VAL A 11 -4.59 -10.89 -7.15
N VAL A 12 -4.34 -9.92 -6.26
CA VAL A 12 -3.20 -9.00 -6.36
C VAL A 12 -1.83 -9.71 -6.45
N PRO A 13 -1.51 -10.73 -5.62
CA PRO A 13 -0.18 -11.36 -5.70
C PRO A 13 0.11 -12.09 -7.02
N LEU A 14 -0.90 -12.51 -7.79
CA LEU A 14 -0.70 -13.19 -9.08
C LEU A 14 -0.50 -12.23 -10.26
N LEU A 15 -0.79 -10.93 -10.08
CA LEU A 15 -0.74 -9.91 -11.13
C LEU A 15 0.27 -8.79 -10.82
N ALA A 16 1.09 -8.95 -9.78
CA ALA A 16 2.08 -7.95 -9.41
C ALA A 16 3.19 -7.89 -10.47
N GLU A 17 3.32 -6.76 -11.13
CA GLU A 17 4.37 -6.50 -12.13
C GLU A 17 5.63 -5.98 -11.46
N HIS A 18 5.45 -5.17 -10.42
CA HIS A 18 6.55 -4.58 -9.66
C HIS A 18 6.26 -4.63 -8.17
N ILE A 19 7.32 -4.81 -7.40
CA ILE A 19 7.31 -4.76 -5.94
C ILE A 19 8.34 -3.73 -5.50
N TYR A 20 7.93 -2.85 -4.59
CA TYR A 20 8.79 -1.82 -4.00
C TYR A 20 8.84 -2.01 -2.49
N GLY A 21 10.05 -1.90 -1.95
CA GLY A 21 10.28 -1.89 -0.50
C GLY A 21 10.25 -0.48 0.09
N GLY A 22 10.58 -0.39 1.38
CA GLY A 22 10.61 0.84 2.17
C GLY A 22 9.79 0.70 3.43
N THR A 23 9.21 1.81 3.90
CA THR A 23 8.37 1.81 5.12
C THR A 23 7.23 0.79 5.04
N LEU A 24 6.63 0.64 3.86
CA LEU A 24 5.59 -0.34 3.56
C LEU A 24 5.99 -1.18 2.35
N LEU A 25 5.44 -2.40 2.26
CA LEU A 25 5.52 -3.22 1.06
C LEU A 25 4.54 -2.65 0.04
N ALA A 26 5.02 -2.21 -1.13
CA ALA A 26 4.16 -1.77 -2.21
C ALA A 26 4.16 -2.79 -3.34
N MET A 27 2.97 -3.26 -3.72
CA MET A 27 2.77 -4.16 -4.85
C MET A 27 2.00 -3.42 -5.93
N CYS A 28 2.55 -3.41 -7.14
CA CYS A 28 2.03 -2.64 -8.26
C CYS A 28 1.55 -3.54 -9.38
N THR A 29 0.45 -3.15 -9.99
CA THR A 29 -0.07 -3.62 -11.27
C THR A 29 -0.05 -2.47 -12.27
N ASN A 30 -0.44 -2.68 -13.53
CA ASN A 30 -0.56 -1.59 -14.50
C ASN A 30 -1.55 -0.49 -14.07
N ASP A 31 -2.56 -0.80 -13.27
CA ASP A 31 -3.67 0.14 -13.01
C ASP A 31 -3.62 0.73 -11.60
N PHE A 32 -3.03 0.01 -10.65
CA PHE A 32 -3.04 0.41 -9.25
C PHE A 32 -1.84 -0.11 -8.48
N ILE A 33 -1.57 0.56 -7.36
CA ILE A 33 -0.60 0.15 -6.35
C ILE A 33 -1.30 -0.07 -5.01
N CYS A 34 -0.92 -1.15 -4.33
CA CYS A 34 -1.38 -1.51 -2.99
C CYS A 34 -0.21 -1.44 -2.01
N PHE A 35 -0.43 -0.81 -0.86
CA PHE A 35 0.53 -0.73 0.24
C PHE A 35 0.11 -1.66 1.37
N TYR A 36 1.04 -2.48 1.85
CA TYR A 36 0.85 -3.46 2.91
C TYR A 36 1.79 -3.20 4.07
N ASP A 37 1.29 -3.47 5.28
CA ASP A 37 2.11 -3.56 6.47
C ASP A 37 2.98 -4.82 6.42
N TRP A 38 4.26 -4.69 6.75
CA TRP A 38 5.19 -5.82 6.74
C TRP A 38 4.93 -6.84 7.85
N ALA A 39 4.48 -6.41 9.02
CA ALA A 39 4.32 -7.27 10.20
C ALA A 39 3.03 -8.08 10.13
N GLU A 40 1.92 -7.43 9.77
CA GLU A 40 0.59 -8.05 9.75
C GLU A 40 0.15 -8.49 8.34
N SER A 41 0.91 -8.16 7.30
CA SER A 41 0.53 -8.37 5.88
C SER A 41 -0.83 -7.73 5.54
N ARG A 42 -1.20 -6.67 6.27
CA ARG A 42 -2.49 -6.00 6.15
C ARG A 42 -2.43 -4.92 5.08
N LEU A 43 -3.43 -4.88 4.18
CA LEU A 43 -3.59 -3.78 3.23
C LEU A 43 -3.86 -2.47 3.98
N ILE A 44 -2.97 -1.50 3.81
CA ILE A 44 -3.09 -0.14 4.37
C ILE A 44 -3.84 0.77 3.41
N SER A 45 -3.50 0.72 2.12
CA SER A 45 -4.10 1.59 1.12
C SER A 45 -3.97 1.02 -0.28
N ARG A 46 -4.92 1.35 -1.14
CA ARG A 46 -4.88 1.12 -2.59
C ARG A 46 -5.05 2.46 -3.28
N ILE A 47 -4.25 2.69 -4.32
CA ILE A 47 -4.28 3.90 -5.12
C ILE A 47 -4.33 3.51 -6.59
N ASP A 48 -5.37 3.95 -7.28
CA ASP A 48 -5.57 3.66 -8.70
C ASP A 48 -4.76 4.66 -9.54
N VAL A 49 -3.48 4.34 -9.71
CA VAL A 49 -2.53 5.11 -10.51
C VAL A 49 -1.56 4.15 -11.19
N ASN A 50 -1.21 4.42 -12.46
CA ASN A 50 -0.14 3.71 -13.15
C ASN A 50 1.21 4.17 -12.58
N VAL A 51 1.94 3.26 -11.93
CA VAL A 51 3.22 3.57 -11.29
C VAL A 51 4.38 3.17 -12.19
N LYS A 52 5.26 4.13 -12.46
CA LYS A 52 6.58 3.88 -13.08
C LYS A 52 7.67 3.69 -12.05
N ASN A 53 7.66 4.48 -10.98
CA ASN A 53 8.60 4.35 -9.89
C ASN A 53 8.00 4.84 -8.58
N LEU A 54 8.61 4.40 -7.48
CA LEU A 54 8.22 4.77 -6.13
C LEU A 54 9.46 5.04 -5.29
N TYR A 55 9.42 6.12 -4.50
CA TYR A 55 10.52 6.51 -3.62
C TYR A 55 10.00 6.90 -2.25
N TRP A 56 10.48 6.22 -1.22
CA TRP A 56 10.27 6.64 0.16
C TRP A 56 11.29 7.73 0.53
N ALA A 57 10.85 8.72 1.30
CA ALA A 57 11.77 9.61 1.98
C ALA A 57 12.52 8.81 3.06
N ASP A 58 13.78 9.19 3.34
CA ASP A 58 14.60 8.52 4.37
C ASP A 58 13.96 8.55 5.77
N SER A 59 13.11 9.56 6.04
CA SER A 59 12.35 9.63 7.30
C SER A 59 11.24 8.57 7.40
N GLY A 60 10.81 8.02 6.26
CA GLY A 60 9.70 7.07 6.16
C GLY A 60 8.30 7.68 6.18
N ASP A 61 8.18 9.00 6.38
CA ASP A 61 6.87 9.68 6.53
C ASP A 61 6.22 10.06 5.21
N PHE A 62 6.99 10.08 4.12
CA PHE A 62 6.51 10.45 2.80
C PHE A 62 6.91 9.44 1.74
N VAL A 63 6.03 9.26 0.75
CA VAL A 63 6.30 8.49 -0.45
C VAL A 63 5.96 9.29 -1.69
N ALA A 64 6.87 9.30 -2.65
CA ALA A 64 6.66 9.81 -3.99
C ALA A 64 6.28 8.67 -4.92
N ILE A 65 5.16 8.82 -5.63
CA ILE A 65 4.73 7.91 -6.70
C ILE A 65 4.88 8.66 -8.02
N ALA A 66 5.73 8.17 -8.90
CA ALA A 66 5.93 8.72 -10.24
C ALA A 66 5.14 7.89 -11.26
N SER A 67 4.39 8.57 -12.13
CA SER A 67 3.76 8.02 -13.32
C SER A 67 4.47 8.57 -14.57
N ASP A 68 3.98 8.23 -15.76
CA ASP A 68 4.51 8.78 -17.02
C ASP A 68 4.33 10.30 -17.16
N THR A 69 3.27 10.86 -16.60
CA THR A 69 2.87 12.27 -16.84
C THR A 69 2.69 13.09 -15.57
N SER A 70 2.72 12.46 -14.40
CA SER A 70 2.46 13.09 -13.11
C SER A 70 3.27 12.45 -11.99
N PHE A 71 3.31 13.12 -10.85
CA PHE A 71 3.81 12.51 -9.62
C PHE A 71 2.94 12.96 -8.43
N TYR A 72 2.93 12.13 -7.39
CA TYR A 72 2.14 12.35 -6.17
C TYR A 72 3.04 12.19 -4.97
N ILE A 73 2.95 13.10 -4.01
CA ILE A 73 3.60 12.99 -2.70
C ILE A 73 2.54 12.69 -1.66
N LEU A 74 2.67 11.56 -0.98
CA LEU A 74 1.73 11.09 0.04
C LEU A 74 2.40 11.08 1.39
N LYS A 75 1.68 11.56 2.42
CA LYS A 75 2.14 11.49 3.80
C LYS A 75 1.61 10.21 4.45
N TYR A 76 2.51 9.34 4.88
CA TYR A 76 2.19 8.20 5.73
C TYR A 76 2.08 8.67 7.19
N ASN A 77 0.89 8.57 7.76
CA ASN A 77 0.67 8.86 9.17
C ASN A 77 0.43 7.54 9.90
N VAL A 78 1.41 7.07 10.66
CA VAL A 78 1.28 5.90 11.53
C VAL A 78 0.38 6.26 12.72
N ARG A 79 -0.94 6.29 12.51
CA ARG A 79 -1.87 6.21 13.65
C ARG A 79 -2.06 4.74 13.99
N ILE A 80 -1.21 4.26 14.88
CA ILE A 80 -1.44 2.99 15.57
C ILE A 80 -2.71 3.18 16.40
N LEU A 81 -3.83 2.61 15.94
CA LEU A 81 -4.96 2.32 16.83
C LEU A 81 -4.56 1.11 17.68
N VAL A 82 -3.74 1.31 18.70
CA VAL A 82 -3.72 0.39 19.85
C VAL A 82 -5.08 0.61 20.49
N MET A 83 -6.02 -0.28 20.23
CA MET A 83 -7.15 -0.39 21.14
C MET A 83 -6.55 -0.81 22.49
N PRO A 84 -6.67 0.00 23.56
CA PRO A 84 -6.42 -0.53 24.87
C PRO A 84 -7.43 -1.67 25.02
N LEU A 85 -6.93 -2.89 25.21
CA LEU A 85 -7.77 -4.00 25.64
C LEU A 85 -8.55 -3.48 26.85
N ARG A 86 -9.85 -3.19 26.67
CA ARG A 86 -10.74 -2.94 27.80
C ARG A 86 -10.80 -4.26 28.55
N SER A 87 -9.99 -4.36 29.59
CA SER A 87 -10.14 -5.42 30.58
C SER A 87 -11.31 -5.06 31.49
N ARG A 88 -12.16 -6.07 31.69
CA ARG A 88 -13.34 -6.16 32.56
C ARG A 88 -14.65 -5.70 31.91
#